data_AF-A0A959M4W9-F1
#
_entry.id   AF-A0A959M4W9-F1
#
_cell.length_a   1.000
_cell.length_b   1.000
_cell.length_c   1.000
_cell.angle_alpha   90.00
_cell.angle_beta   90.00
_cell.angle_gamma   90.00
#
_symmetry.space_group_name_H-M   'P 1'
#
loop_
_entity.id
_entity.type
_entity.pdbx_description
1 polymer ?
#
loop_
_entity_poly.entity_id
_entity_poly.type
_entity_poly.pdbx_seq_one_letter_code
_entity_poly.pdbx_strand_id
1 'polypeptide(L)'
;MDILILKIAKLCSDYYFVEYNRLLFEFEKFLVIINFRLSNEAKGDLDEFLDYFDSGDFRERRLSDLPEKFKNELLIDNIFISDYEYLGSRRDYTPTGIPKKSIALRLFSFVRVINSVAPNLILSYKVDENDGYQNPSAFCPSEPNYIFQIYIDHTSPKVLALMRHLSHNAIREVFPNSFYQPFIKSYKKLELKKEVSIVNSNTKARRLGYLVLLAIFFQSFQKIPSNKINKRFEEYSIDAGQGILSYLNTKGIIKLTKTGISAQPYITLAGELEWISKVHRVNIPGKLMKVYQVLKSQLDEKESNPFYLSELDRLFFLEVLLKNDFFYLSSILELLFVSSDGCSYQHLRDSFQVHLINRLNDNIREVQFEGKSSKVIRNLQRVKNRIEKWEKPEKYLEHVLMPRLNWLFDLNIVEFSQVNKVQLFKLTSSGKKLFQNICFWIDVNFGFVINPDEFLKRFYIHTFDSVYSDVNRIDNSSKEEVGNKINEYIGESFSYFKTLAPNRVTASQAIIFTKYKLYCKDHLSVGQRFIENHLMENTQAIFVYKFQEQYNDGYIQKINQ
;
A
#
# COMPACT_ATOMS: atom_id res chain seq x y z
N MET A 1 -26.79 -0.33 -34.90
CA MET A 1 -25.54 -0.26 -34.10
C MET A 1 -25.92 0.38 -32.80
N ASP A 2 -25.47 -0.14 -31.65
CA ASP A 2 -25.73 0.52 -30.37
C ASP A 2 -25.32 1.99 -30.46
N ILE A 3 -26.28 2.89 -30.19
CA ILE A 3 -26.13 4.34 -30.26
C ILE A 3 -24.92 4.79 -29.42
N LEU A 4 -24.57 4.05 -28.36
CA LEU A 4 -23.43 4.32 -27.52
C LEU A 4 -22.10 4.20 -28.28
N ILE A 5 -21.90 3.13 -29.06
CA ILE A 5 -20.65 2.86 -29.81
C ILE A 5 -20.38 3.99 -30.80
N LEU A 6 -21.39 4.34 -31.61
CA LEU A 6 -21.29 5.44 -32.58
C LEU A 6 -20.98 6.78 -31.92
N LYS A 7 -21.48 7.01 -30.70
CA LYS A 7 -21.21 8.25 -29.96
C LYS A 7 -19.81 8.27 -29.35
N ILE A 8 -19.29 7.14 -28.90
CA ILE A 8 -17.90 7.01 -28.41
C ILE A 8 -16.92 7.20 -29.58
N ALA A 9 -17.20 6.58 -30.74
CA ALA A 9 -16.41 6.71 -31.96
C ALA A 9 -16.22 8.16 -32.44
N LYS A 10 -17.16 9.05 -32.11
CA LYS A 10 -17.08 10.49 -32.43
C LYS A 10 -16.23 11.29 -31.44
N LEU A 11 -15.83 10.71 -30.31
CA LEU A 11 -15.08 11.37 -29.24
C LEU A 11 -13.62 10.92 -29.16
N CYS A 12 -13.29 9.77 -29.75
CA CYS A 12 -11.94 9.22 -29.76
C CYS A 12 -11.12 9.76 -30.94
N SER A 13 -9.79 9.63 -30.87
CA SER A 13 -8.90 9.96 -31.98
C SER A 13 -8.90 8.87 -33.03
N ASP A 14 -8.98 7.61 -32.61
CA ASP A 14 -9.03 6.45 -33.49
C ASP A 14 -9.80 5.29 -32.84
N TYR A 15 -10.19 4.29 -33.62
CA TYR A 15 -10.71 3.03 -33.11
C TYR A 15 -10.45 1.88 -34.07
N TYR A 16 -10.29 0.67 -33.55
CA TYR A 16 -10.08 -0.52 -34.34
C TYR A 16 -10.60 -1.77 -33.63
N PHE A 17 -10.84 -2.83 -34.40
CA PHE A 17 -11.09 -4.14 -33.81
C PHE A 17 -9.78 -4.76 -33.35
N VAL A 18 -9.81 -5.32 -32.16
CA VAL A 18 -8.70 -6.06 -31.56
C VAL A 18 -8.90 -7.56 -31.75
N GLU A 19 -10.14 -7.99 -31.60
CA GLU A 19 -10.63 -9.36 -31.79
C GLU A 19 -12.03 -9.26 -32.43
N TYR A 20 -12.57 -10.37 -32.94
CA TYR A 20 -13.90 -10.43 -33.57
C TYR A 20 -15.04 -9.94 -32.65
N ASN A 21 -14.83 -9.93 -31.34
CA ASN A 21 -15.78 -9.54 -30.29
C ASN A 21 -15.28 -8.36 -29.44
N ARG A 22 -14.24 -7.63 -29.88
CA ARG A 22 -13.62 -6.55 -29.11
C ARG A 22 -13.27 -5.34 -29.97
N LEU A 23 -13.82 -4.19 -29.60
CA LEU A 23 -13.48 -2.88 -30.15
C LEU A 23 -12.61 -2.10 -29.16
N LEU A 24 -11.57 -1.45 -29.66
CA LEU A 24 -10.72 -0.54 -28.92
C LEU A 24 -10.87 0.86 -29.50
N PHE A 25 -11.15 1.82 -28.62
CA PHE A 25 -11.22 3.25 -28.92
C PHE A 25 -10.06 3.95 -28.26
N GLU A 26 -9.21 4.59 -29.06
CA GLU A 26 -8.04 5.30 -28.61
C GLU A 26 -8.38 6.76 -28.34
N PHE A 27 -8.18 7.19 -27.10
CA PHE A 27 -8.16 8.60 -26.72
C PHE A 27 -6.70 8.99 -26.49
N GLU A 28 -6.40 10.28 -26.62
CA GLU A 28 -5.05 10.83 -26.42
C GLU A 28 -4.34 10.32 -25.15
N LYS A 29 -5.11 10.02 -24.09
CA LYS A 29 -4.58 9.70 -22.75
C LYS A 29 -5.04 8.36 -22.19
N PHE A 30 -5.96 7.65 -22.84
CA PHE A 30 -6.51 6.39 -22.33
C PHE A 30 -7.17 5.60 -23.45
N LEU A 31 -7.48 4.36 -23.15
CA LEU A 31 -8.21 3.48 -24.04
C LEU A 31 -9.60 3.21 -23.47
N VAL A 32 -10.59 3.06 -24.35
CA VAL A 32 -11.88 2.47 -24.02
C VAL A 32 -12.02 1.20 -24.81
N ILE A 33 -12.26 0.08 -24.12
CA ILE A 33 -12.45 -1.21 -24.74
C ILE A 33 -13.90 -1.62 -24.55
N ILE A 34 -14.53 -2.10 -25.61
CA ILE A 34 -15.89 -2.62 -25.63
C ILE A 34 -15.83 -4.08 -26.07
N ASN A 35 -16.18 -4.98 -25.16
CA ASN A 35 -16.45 -6.38 -25.49
C ASN A 35 -17.93 -6.51 -25.84
N PHE A 36 -18.23 -7.23 -26.90
CA PHE A 36 -19.60 -7.44 -27.38
C PHE A 36 -19.81 -8.86 -27.88
N ARG A 37 -21.06 -9.26 -27.99
CA ARG A 37 -21.47 -10.53 -28.59
C ARG A 37 -22.44 -10.28 -29.75
N LEU A 38 -22.45 -11.22 -30.68
CA LEU A 38 -23.33 -11.24 -31.85
C LEU A 38 -24.22 -12.48 -31.80
N SER A 39 -25.35 -12.44 -32.49
CA SER A 39 -26.09 -13.67 -32.79
C SER A 39 -25.25 -14.60 -33.69
N ASN A 40 -25.64 -15.87 -33.78
CA ASN A 40 -24.97 -16.81 -34.68
C ASN A 40 -25.07 -16.40 -36.16
N GLU A 41 -26.18 -15.77 -36.55
CA GLU A 41 -26.40 -15.31 -37.93
C GLU A 41 -25.55 -14.08 -38.24
N ALA A 42 -25.52 -13.09 -37.36
CA ALA A 42 -24.66 -11.91 -37.50
C ALA A 42 -23.17 -12.25 -37.41
N LYS A 43 -22.82 -13.33 -36.68
CA LYS A 43 -21.46 -13.87 -36.66
C LYS A 43 -21.08 -14.47 -38.01
N GLY A 44 -21.96 -15.23 -38.67
CA GLY A 44 -21.70 -15.78 -40.00
C GLY A 44 -21.45 -14.70 -41.05
N ASP A 45 -22.25 -13.64 -41.06
CA ASP A 45 -22.06 -12.50 -41.96
C ASP A 45 -20.78 -11.70 -41.64
N LEU A 46 -20.41 -11.62 -40.36
CA LEU A 46 -19.12 -11.04 -39.99
C LEU A 46 -17.99 -11.95 -40.46
N ASP A 47 -18.03 -13.25 -40.19
CA ASP A 47 -16.99 -14.20 -40.60
C ASP A 47 -16.81 -14.18 -42.13
N GLU A 48 -17.89 -14.14 -42.92
CA GLU A 48 -17.83 -13.97 -44.40
C GLU A 48 -17.24 -12.61 -44.80
N PHE A 49 -17.63 -11.53 -44.11
CA PHE A 49 -17.01 -10.22 -44.30
C PHE A 49 -15.51 -10.25 -43.97
N LEU A 50 -15.10 -11.01 -42.96
CA LEU A 50 -13.71 -11.12 -42.49
C LEU A 50 -12.85 -12.01 -43.40
N ASP A 51 -13.42 -13.09 -43.93
CA ASP A 51 -12.77 -13.97 -44.91
C ASP A 51 -12.43 -13.22 -46.21
N TYR A 52 -13.10 -12.10 -46.48
CA TYR A 52 -12.80 -11.22 -47.63
C TYR A 52 -11.49 -10.43 -47.47
N PHE A 53 -10.85 -10.44 -46.30
CA PHE A 53 -9.66 -9.63 -46.00
C PHE A 53 -8.42 -10.50 -45.73
N ASP A 54 -7.58 -10.64 -46.75
CA ASP A 54 -6.34 -11.45 -46.77
C ASP A 54 -5.28 -11.11 -45.68
N SER A 55 -5.39 -9.97 -44.99
CA SER A 55 -4.34 -9.52 -44.05
C SER A 55 -4.70 -9.58 -42.56
N GLY A 56 -5.93 -9.93 -42.18
CA GLY A 56 -6.33 -10.02 -40.77
C GLY A 56 -6.10 -8.74 -39.94
N ASP A 57 -5.81 -7.60 -40.58
CA ASP A 57 -5.55 -6.33 -39.93
C ASP A 57 -6.80 -5.43 -39.99
N PHE A 58 -7.58 -5.49 -38.92
CA PHE A 58 -8.83 -4.76 -38.78
C PHE A 58 -8.64 -3.26 -38.54
N ARG A 59 -7.39 -2.79 -38.39
CA ARG A 59 -7.09 -1.39 -38.01
C ARG A 59 -7.43 -0.37 -39.09
N GLU A 60 -7.57 -0.79 -40.35
CA GLU A 60 -7.88 0.12 -41.47
C GLU A 60 -9.38 0.35 -41.70
N ARG A 61 -10.26 -0.28 -40.91
CA ARG A 61 -11.72 -0.30 -41.19
C ARG A 61 -12.52 0.61 -40.27
N ARG A 62 -13.48 1.35 -40.85
CA ARG A 62 -14.38 2.22 -40.10
C ARG A 62 -15.65 1.48 -39.70
N LEU A 63 -16.27 1.89 -38.59
CA LEU A 63 -17.57 1.40 -38.13
C LEU A 63 -18.68 1.56 -39.18
N SER A 64 -18.53 2.53 -40.10
CA SER A 64 -19.43 2.73 -41.23
C SER A 64 -19.46 1.53 -42.18
N ASP A 65 -18.32 0.85 -42.33
CA ASP A 65 -18.06 -0.14 -43.36
C ASP A 65 -18.57 -1.55 -42.96
N LEU A 66 -19.04 -1.68 -41.71
CA LEU A 66 -19.54 -2.94 -41.16
C LEU A 66 -20.92 -3.30 -41.72
N PRO A 67 -21.22 -4.60 -41.90
CA PRO A 67 -22.54 -5.06 -42.34
C PRO A 67 -23.69 -4.54 -41.46
N GLU A 68 -24.84 -4.19 -42.05
CA GLU A 68 -25.98 -3.67 -41.30
C GLU A 68 -26.54 -4.66 -40.27
N LYS A 69 -26.48 -5.97 -40.54
CA LYS A 69 -26.86 -6.99 -39.55
C LYS A 69 -25.94 -7.02 -38.33
N PHE A 70 -24.63 -6.88 -38.52
CA PHE A 70 -23.67 -6.69 -37.42
C PHE A 70 -24.08 -5.49 -36.57
N LYS A 71 -24.48 -4.38 -37.21
CA LYS A 71 -24.94 -3.19 -36.51
C LYS A 71 -26.19 -3.48 -35.67
N ASN A 72 -27.15 -4.25 -36.17
CA ASN A 72 -28.45 -4.41 -35.51
C ASN A 72 -28.45 -5.46 -34.39
N GLU A 73 -27.50 -6.39 -34.38
CA GLU A 73 -27.50 -7.54 -33.47
C GLU A 73 -26.36 -7.52 -32.44
N LEU A 74 -25.58 -6.43 -32.41
CA LEU A 74 -24.51 -6.24 -31.43
C LEU A 74 -25.09 -5.98 -30.04
N LEU A 75 -24.69 -6.84 -29.09
CA LEU A 75 -24.98 -6.68 -27.66
C LEU A 75 -23.69 -6.43 -26.90
N ILE A 76 -23.61 -5.30 -26.19
CA ILE A 76 -22.45 -4.97 -25.36
C ILE A 76 -22.42 -5.90 -24.13
N ASP A 77 -21.33 -6.62 -23.92
CA ASP A 77 -21.13 -7.45 -22.73
C ASP A 77 -20.52 -6.60 -21.59
N ASN A 78 -19.48 -5.83 -21.91
CA ASN A 78 -18.85 -4.91 -20.96
C ASN A 78 -18.08 -3.80 -21.66
N ILE A 79 -17.91 -2.69 -20.93
CA ILE A 79 -17.05 -1.58 -21.30
C ILE A 79 -16.05 -1.36 -20.17
N PHE A 80 -14.79 -1.13 -20.51
CA PHE A 80 -13.79 -0.72 -19.53
C PHE A 80 -12.85 0.35 -20.07
N ILE A 81 -12.39 1.20 -19.15
CA ILE A 81 -11.35 2.20 -19.38
C ILE A 81 -10.00 1.56 -19.02
N SER A 82 -8.99 1.80 -19.84
CA SER A 82 -7.67 1.21 -19.65
C SER A 82 -6.55 2.16 -20.03
N ASP A 83 -5.36 1.85 -19.52
CA ASP A 83 -4.08 2.34 -20.00
C ASP A 83 -3.05 1.24 -19.76
N TYR A 84 -1.92 1.31 -20.46
CA TYR A 84 -0.91 0.27 -20.43
C TYR A 84 0.50 0.82 -20.52
N GLU A 85 1.44 -0.02 -20.09
CA GLU A 85 2.86 0.13 -20.37
C GLU A 85 3.38 -1.18 -20.97
N TYR A 86 4.00 -1.08 -22.14
CA TYR A 86 4.68 -2.19 -22.78
C TYR A 86 5.97 -2.53 -22.03
N LEU A 87 6.10 -3.78 -21.56
CA LEU A 87 7.23 -4.19 -20.71
C LEU A 87 8.41 -4.74 -21.53
N GLY A 88 8.18 -5.05 -22.80
CA GLY A 88 9.17 -5.67 -23.66
C GLY A 88 10.46 -4.88 -23.85
N SER A 89 10.32 -3.58 -24.14
CA SER A 89 11.45 -2.68 -24.31
C SER A 89 12.24 -2.37 -23.02
N ARG A 90 11.84 -2.91 -21.86
CA ARG A 90 12.57 -2.66 -20.59
C ARG A 90 13.87 -3.45 -20.48
N ARG A 91 14.03 -4.55 -21.25
CA ARG A 91 15.27 -5.35 -21.27
C ARG A 91 16.41 -4.67 -22.03
N ASP A 92 16.09 -3.86 -23.03
CA ASP A 92 17.07 -3.12 -23.81
C ASP A 92 17.40 -1.80 -23.09
N TYR A 93 18.55 -1.77 -22.41
CA TYR A 93 19.12 -0.66 -21.61
C TYR A 93 19.34 0.64 -22.40
N THR A 94 18.26 1.23 -22.91
CA THR A 94 18.25 2.53 -23.58
C THR A 94 17.72 3.58 -22.58
N PRO A 95 18.14 4.86 -22.69
CA PRO A 95 17.57 5.97 -21.89
C PRO A 95 16.04 6.10 -22.01
N THR A 96 15.45 5.51 -23.05
CA THR A 96 14.02 5.41 -23.32
C THR A 96 13.27 4.37 -22.48
N GLY A 97 13.96 3.47 -21.76
CA GLY A 97 13.37 2.46 -20.87
C GLY A 97 13.04 2.94 -19.45
N ILE A 98 13.00 4.26 -19.20
CA ILE A 98 12.52 4.81 -17.92
C ILE A 98 10.99 4.71 -17.90
N PRO A 99 10.38 4.15 -16.84
CA PRO A 99 8.93 4.10 -16.70
C PRO A 99 8.37 5.52 -16.82
N LYS A 100 7.60 5.78 -17.87
CA LYS A 100 7.11 7.12 -18.19
C LYS A 100 5.94 7.55 -17.30
N LYS A 101 5.35 6.62 -16.56
CA LYS A 101 4.19 6.87 -15.69
C LYS A 101 3.98 5.71 -14.72
N SER A 102 3.31 5.99 -13.60
CA SER A 102 2.76 4.96 -12.71
C SER A 102 1.38 4.52 -13.21
N ILE A 103 1.25 3.25 -13.59
CA ILE A 103 -0.02 2.67 -14.06
C ILE A 103 -1.01 2.56 -12.89
N ALA A 104 -0.55 2.12 -11.71
CA ALA A 104 -1.42 2.01 -10.53
C ALA A 104 -1.94 3.38 -10.07
N LEU A 105 -1.11 4.43 -10.04
CA LEU A 105 -1.59 5.76 -9.62
C LEU A 105 -2.55 6.35 -10.66
N ARG A 106 -2.33 6.08 -11.95
CA ARG A 106 -3.27 6.47 -13.00
C ARG A 106 -4.61 5.78 -12.83
N LEU A 107 -4.63 4.47 -12.62
CA LEU A 107 -5.84 3.72 -12.28
C LEU A 107 -6.64 4.43 -11.18
N PHE A 108 -6.03 4.70 -10.04
CA PHE A 108 -6.73 5.34 -8.93
C PHE A 108 -7.14 6.78 -9.20
N SER A 109 -6.39 7.51 -10.02
CA SER A 109 -6.75 8.87 -10.45
C SER A 109 -7.97 8.85 -11.36
N PHE A 110 -8.06 7.90 -12.30
CA PHE A 110 -9.26 7.68 -13.11
C PHE A 110 -10.45 7.30 -12.22
N VAL A 111 -10.28 6.33 -11.30
CA VAL A 111 -11.35 5.93 -10.36
C VAL A 111 -11.88 7.13 -9.58
N ARG A 112 -10.98 8.01 -9.09
CA ARG A 112 -11.35 9.24 -8.38
C ARG A 112 -12.15 10.21 -9.26
N VAL A 113 -11.71 10.45 -10.49
CA VAL A 113 -12.41 11.34 -11.43
C VAL A 113 -13.77 10.77 -11.81
N ILE A 114 -13.85 9.48 -12.11
CA ILE A 114 -15.10 8.80 -12.44
C ILE A 114 -16.08 8.89 -11.26
N ASN A 115 -15.63 8.64 -10.03
CA ASN A 115 -16.49 8.75 -8.84
C ASN A 115 -17.00 10.18 -8.60
N SER A 116 -16.25 11.21 -9.01
CA SER A 116 -16.67 12.61 -8.93
C SER A 116 -17.72 12.96 -9.99
N VAL A 117 -17.50 12.54 -11.23
CA VAL A 117 -18.32 12.94 -12.40
C VAL A 117 -19.55 12.05 -12.57
N ALA A 118 -19.38 10.74 -12.34
CA ALA A 118 -20.40 9.72 -12.51
C ALA A 118 -20.38 8.73 -11.33
N PRO A 119 -20.88 9.14 -10.15
CA PRO A 119 -20.95 8.25 -8.99
C PRO A 119 -21.70 6.96 -9.31
N ASN A 120 -21.22 5.85 -8.73
CA ASN A 120 -21.72 4.48 -8.89
C ASN A 120 -21.59 3.87 -10.30
N LEU A 121 -20.81 4.51 -11.20
CA LEU A 121 -20.61 3.98 -12.54
C LEU A 121 -19.59 2.84 -12.60
N ILE A 122 -18.63 2.81 -11.66
CA ILE A 122 -17.58 1.78 -11.60
C ILE A 122 -18.16 0.49 -11.01
N LEU A 123 -18.00 -0.61 -11.75
CA LEU A 123 -18.36 -1.95 -11.30
C LEU A 123 -17.21 -2.63 -10.56
N SER A 124 -16.01 -2.54 -11.14
CA SER A 124 -14.79 -3.12 -10.58
C SER A 124 -13.57 -2.52 -11.27
N TYR A 125 -12.39 -2.75 -10.71
CA TYR A 125 -11.14 -2.41 -11.37
C TYR A 125 -9.99 -3.28 -10.88
N LYS A 126 -9.03 -3.50 -11.76
CA LYS A 126 -7.85 -4.32 -11.49
C LYS A 126 -6.61 -3.76 -12.20
N VAL A 127 -5.47 -4.29 -11.77
CA VAL A 127 -4.18 -4.07 -12.40
C VAL A 127 -3.47 -5.42 -12.50
N ASP A 128 -2.96 -5.75 -13.67
CA ASP A 128 -2.33 -7.04 -13.96
C ASP A 128 -1.34 -6.96 -15.12
N GLU A 129 -0.64 -8.07 -15.34
CA GLU A 129 0.14 -8.31 -16.54
C GLU A 129 -0.65 -9.20 -17.49
N ASN A 130 -0.68 -8.83 -18.77
CA ASN A 130 -1.28 -9.65 -19.81
C ASN A 130 -0.60 -9.36 -21.16
N ASP A 131 -0.91 -10.16 -22.19
CA ASP A 131 -0.28 -10.06 -23.52
C ASP A 131 -0.76 -8.83 -24.34
N GLY A 132 -1.45 -7.90 -23.68
CA GLY A 132 -1.94 -6.66 -24.26
C GLY A 132 -3.30 -6.76 -24.95
N TYR A 133 -3.55 -5.76 -25.77
CA TYR A 133 -4.73 -5.67 -26.64
C TYR A 133 -4.38 -5.93 -28.10
N GLN A 134 -3.25 -6.57 -28.40
CA GLN A 134 -2.85 -6.87 -29.77
C GLN A 134 -2.67 -8.38 -29.95
N ASN A 135 -3.46 -8.88 -30.88
CA ASN A 135 -3.49 -10.22 -31.50
C ASN A 135 -2.69 -11.35 -30.81
N PRO A 136 -3.35 -12.29 -30.09
CA PRO A 136 -2.70 -13.47 -29.53
C PRO A 136 -2.15 -14.46 -30.58
N SER A 137 -2.41 -14.23 -31.87
CA SER A 137 -1.94 -15.07 -32.98
C SER A 137 -0.61 -14.61 -33.61
N ALA A 138 0.04 -13.57 -33.07
CA ALA A 138 1.41 -13.24 -33.48
C ALA A 138 2.33 -14.42 -33.12
N PHE A 139 2.99 -15.00 -34.12
CA PHE A 139 3.87 -16.18 -33.99
C PHE A 139 5.09 -16.01 -33.07
N CYS A 140 5.29 -14.83 -32.47
CA CYS A 140 6.24 -14.59 -31.39
C CYS A 140 5.44 -14.29 -30.11
N PRO A 141 5.77 -14.89 -28.94
CA PRO A 141 5.15 -14.51 -27.68
C PRO A 141 5.34 -13.00 -27.51
N SER A 142 4.25 -12.25 -27.59
CA SER A 142 4.28 -10.81 -27.38
C SER A 142 4.78 -10.56 -25.97
N GLU A 143 5.75 -9.66 -25.83
CA GLU A 143 6.22 -9.29 -24.50
C GLU A 143 5.06 -8.64 -23.72
N PRO A 144 4.93 -8.93 -22.42
CA PRO A 144 3.73 -8.59 -21.67
C PRO A 144 3.56 -7.08 -21.50
N ASN A 145 2.32 -6.67 -21.29
CA ASN A 145 1.94 -5.31 -20.93
C ASN A 145 1.52 -5.27 -19.47
N TYR A 146 1.90 -4.21 -18.77
CA TYR A 146 1.37 -3.90 -17.45
C TYR A 146 0.20 -2.93 -17.60
N ILE A 147 -0.99 -3.37 -17.19
CA ILE A 147 -2.27 -2.77 -17.58
C ILE A 147 -3.14 -2.53 -16.36
N PHE A 148 -3.93 -1.44 -16.40
CA PHE A 148 -5.11 -1.34 -15.55
C PHE A 148 -6.40 -1.45 -16.37
N GLN A 149 -7.46 -1.96 -15.74
CA GLN A 149 -8.81 -2.02 -16.32
C GLN A 149 -9.83 -1.52 -15.30
N ILE A 150 -10.69 -0.56 -15.68
CA ILE A 150 -11.80 -0.03 -14.89
C ILE A 150 -13.10 -0.38 -15.61
N TYR A 151 -13.81 -1.38 -15.11
CA TYR A 151 -15.09 -1.80 -15.66
C TYR A 151 -16.20 -0.85 -15.23
N ILE A 152 -17.00 -0.40 -16.19
CA ILE A 152 -18.10 0.54 -15.97
C ILE A 152 -19.44 -0.04 -16.39
N ASP A 153 -20.50 0.41 -15.73
CA ASP A 153 -21.87 0.06 -16.09
C ASP A 153 -22.24 0.71 -17.44
N HIS A 154 -22.15 -0.08 -18.50
CA HIS A 154 -22.44 0.36 -19.86
C HIS A 154 -23.92 0.72 -20.08
N THR A 155 -24.82 0.25 -19.22
CA THR A 155 -26.26 0.57 -19.29
C THR A 155 -26.56 1.97 -18.75
N SER A 156 -25.61 2.59 -18.04
CA SER A 156 -25.79 3.89 -17.44
C SER A 156 -25.81 5.00 -18.49
N PRO A 157 -26.78 5.93 -18.44
CA PRO A 157 -26.80 7.09 -19.35
C PRO A 157 -25.61 8.05 -19.11
N LYS A 158 -24.89 7.87 -17.99
CA LYS A 158 -23.73 8.69 -17.62
C LYS A 158 -22.46 8.38 -18.41
N VAL A 159 -22.37 7.22 -19.08
CA VAL A 159 -21.15 6.77 -19.78
C VAL A 159 -20.68 7.82 -20.78
N LEU A 160 -21.58 8.35 -21.61
CA LEU A 160 -21.20 9.33 -22.64
C LEU A 160 -20.73 10.66 -22.03
N ALA A 161 -21.39 11.11 -20.96
CA ALA A 161 -21.00 12.32 -20.26
C ALA A 161 -19.61 12.16 -19.63
N LEU A 162 -19.32 10.98 -19.06
CA LEU A 162 -18.00 10.64 -18.57
C LEU A 162 -16.95 10.66 -19.69
N MET A 163 -17.20 10.04 -20.84
CA MET A 163 -16.23 10.00 -21.94
C MET A 163 -15.88 11.40 -22.45
N ARG A 164 -16.90 12.27 -22.58
CA ARG A 164 -16.66 13.69 -22.89
C ARG A 164 -15.86 14.39 -21.80
N HIS A 165 -16.13 14.11 -20.52
CA HIS A 165 -15.37 14.74 -19.45
C HIS A 165 -13.90 14.30 -19.50
N LEU A 166 -13.63 13.00 -19.64
CA LEU A 166 -12.26 12.45 -19.69
C LEU A 166 -11.50 12.89 -20.95
N SER A 167 -12.17 13.10 -22.09
CA SER A 167 -11.52 13.58 -23.30
C SER A 167 -11.02 15.03 -23.19
N HIS A 168 -11.64 15.84 -22.33
CA HIS A 168 -11.27 17.25 -22.16
C HIS A 168 -10.41 17.50 -20.90
N ASN A 169 -10.47 16.62 -19.90
CA ASN A 169 -9.77 16.81 -18.63
C ASN A 169 -8.56 15.88 -18.53
N ALA A 170 -7.37 16.49 -18.44
CA ALA A 170 -6.13 15.75 -18.31
C ALA A 170 -6.01 15.12 -16.91
N ILE A 171 -5.82 13.79 -16.87
CA ILE A 171 -5.31 13.12 -15.67
C ILE A 171 -3.79 13.20 -15.70
N ARG A 172 -3.23 13.83 -14.67
CA ARG A 172 -1.80 14.11 -14.57
C ARG A 172 -1.00 12.80 -14.53
N GLU A 173 0.04 12.75 -15.35
CA GLU A 173 1.06 11.70 -15.27
C GLU A 173 2.03 11.97 -14.12
N VAL A 174 2.31 10.90 -13.38
CA VAL A 174 3.22 10.92 -12.25
C VAL A 174 4.23 9.81 -12.45
N PHE A 175 5.50 10.17 -12.35
CA PHE A 175 6.62 9.27 -12.51
C PHE A 175 6.96 8.62 -11.16
N PRO A 176 7.30 7.31 -11.14
CA PRO A 176 7.87 6.69 -9.96
C PRO A 176 9.14 7.41 -9.52
N ASN A 177 9.34 7.54 -8.20
CA ASN A 177 10.56 8.10 -7.63
C ASN A 177 11.79 7.32 -8.13
N SER A 178 12.93 7.99 -8.26
CA SER A 178 14.17 7.43 -8.83
C SER A 178 14.60 6.12 -8.17
N PHE A 179 14.42 5.99 -6.84
CA PHE A 179 14.79 4.80 -6.09
C PHE A 179 13.93 3.55 -6.39
N TYR A 180 12.75 3.69 -7.00
CA TYR A 180 11.98 2.55 -7.52
C TYR A 180 12.39 2.13 -8.93
N GLN A 181 12.96 3.05 -9.72
CA GLN A 181 13.22 2.82 -11.15
C GLN A 181 14.08 1.58 -11.44
N PRO A 182 15.16 1.26 -10.70
CA PRO A 182 15.93 0.04 -10.94
C PRO A 182 15.10 -1.24 -10.84
N PHE A 183 14.12 -1.27 -9.94
CA PHE A 183 13.25 -2.43 -9.71
C PHE A 183 12.14 -2.53 -10.75
N ILE A 184 11.61 -1.39 -11.18
CA ILE A 184 10.62 -1.35 -12.25
C ILE A 184 11.30 -1.76 -13.58
N LYS A 185 12.51 -1.26 -13.85
CA LYS A 185 13.30 -1.60 -15.05
C LYS A 185 13.70 -3.07 -15.12
N SER A 186 14.11 -3.65 -13.99
CA SER A 186 14.58 -5.05 -13.98
C SER A 186 13.50 -6.07 -14.32
N TYR A 187 12.23 -5.63 -14.34
CA TYR A 187 11.09 -6.49 -14.65
C TYR A 187 11.06 -7.77 -13.79
N LYS A 188 11.51 -7.65 -12.53
CA LYS A 188 11.58 -8.75 -11.58
C LYS A 188 10.75 -8.44 -10.35
N LYS A 189 9.62 -9.15 -10.21
CA LYS A 189 8.78 -9.10 -9.00
C LYS A 189 9.61 -9.38 -7.77
N LEU A 190 9.28 -8.69 -6.68
CA LEU A 190 9.82 -9.04 -5.37
C LEU A 190 9.17 -10.34 -4.88
N GLU A 191 9.95 -11.15 -4.16
CA GLU A 191 9.41 -12.35 -3.52
C GLU A 191 8.55 -11.96 -2.32
N LEU A 192 7.24 -11.82 -2.55
CA LEU A 192 6.30 -11.42 -1.52
C LEU A 192 5.75 -12.62 -0.76
N LYS A 193 5.65 -12.48 0.57
CA LYS A 193 4.77 -13.33 1.37
C LYS A 193 3.32 -13.04 0.97
N LYS A 194 2.51 -14.07 0.76
CA LYS A 194 1.08 -13.92 0.48
C LYS A 194 0.25 -14.16 1.76
N GLU A 195 0.67 -13.51 2.86
CA GLU A 195 0.03 -13.59 4.17
C GLU A 195 -0.49 -12.21 4.59
N VAL A 196 -1.71 -12.17 5.11
CA VAL A 196 -2.37 -10.94 5.56
C VAL A 196 -2.23 -10.82 7.08
N SER A 197 -1.51 -9.79 7.54
CA SER A 197 -1.44 -9.41 8.95
C SER A 197 -2.51 -8.36 9.26
N ILE A 198 -3.26 -8.56 10.34
CA ILE A 198 -4.33 -7.67 10.80
C ILE A 198 -4.22 -7.53 12.32
N VAL A 199 -4.17 -6.28 12.79
CA VAL A 199 -4.18 -5.92 14.21
C VAL A 199 -5.62 -5.95 14.74
N ASN A 200 -5.86 -6.66 15.85
CA ASN A 200 -7.18 -6.65 16.49
C ASN A 200 -7.29 -5.38 17.33
N SER A 201 -7.89 -4.35 16.74
CA SER A 201 -8.09 -3.09 17.44
C SER A 201 -9.37 -3.08 18.26
N ASN A 202 -9.33 -2.32 19.35
CA ASN A 202 -10.51 -1.94 20.12
C ASN A 202 -10.80 -0.45 19.84
N THR A 203 -12.08 -0.05 19.81
CA THR A 203 -12.50 1.35 19.62
C THR A 203 -11.79 2.31 20.55
N LYS A 204 -11.29 1.89 21.72
CA LYS A 204 -10.65 2.78 22.69
C LYS A 204 -9.18 3.10 22.38
N ALA A 205 -8.48 2.26 21.62
CA ALA A 205 -7.05 2.43 21.33
C ALA A 205 -6.84 3.42 20.17
N ARG A 206 -7.24 4.69 20.33
CA ARG A 206 -7.28 5.68 19.24
C ARG A 206 -6.02 6.52 19.09
N ARG A 207 -5.17 6.61 20.13
CA ARG A 207 -4.03 7.55 20.15
C ARG A 207 -2.69 6.85 20.23
N LEU A 208 -1.82 7.08 19.24
CA LEU A 208 -0.47 6.52 19.20
C LEU A 208 0.43 7.12 20.28
N GLY A 209 0.14 8.33 20.76
CA GLY A 209 0.89 8.96 21.86
C GLY A 209 0.92 8.14 23.16
N TYR A 210 -0.05 7.25 23.39
CA TYR A 210 0.04 6.32 24.52
C TYR A 210 1.12 5.25 24.35
N LEU A 211 1.53 4.91 23.11
CA LEU A 211 2.67 4.02 22.87
C LEU A 211 4.00 4.73 23.15
N VAL A 212 4.10 6.04 22.89
CA VAL A 212 5.21 6.89 23.31
C VAL A 212 5.30 6.91 24.84
N LEU A 213 4.19 7.20 25.52
CA LEU A 213 4.11 7.17 26.99
C LEU A 213 4.47 5.80 27.55
N LEU A 214 4.05 4.72 26.89
CA LEU A 214 4.38 3.37 27.33
C LEU A 214 5.89 3.11 27.23
N ALA A 215 6.57 3.64 26.20
CA ALA A 215 8.02 3.55 26.11
C ALA A 215 8.71 4.30 27.26
N ILE A 216 8.24 5.49 27.63
CA ILE A 216 8.78 6.26 28.76
C ILE A 216 8.53 5.51 30.08
N PHE A 217 7.32 5.00 30.28
CA PHE A 217 6.94 4.20 31.44
C PHE A 217 7.89 3.01 31.67
N PHE A 218 8.25 2.29 30.60
CA PHE A 218 9.16 1.16 30.69
C PHE A 218 10.64 1.52 30.92
N GLN A 219 11.03 2.79 30.75
CA GLN A 219 12.36 3.25 31.19
C GLN A 219 12.45 3.23 32.72
N SER A 220 11.38 3.63 33.41
CA SER A 220 11.28 3.60 34.87
C SER A 220 10.92 2.22 35.42
N PHE A 221 10.15 1.41 34.67
CA PHE A 221 9.63 0.13 35.12
C PHE A 221 9.97 -1.01 34.15
N GLN A 222 11.22 -1.48 34.14
CA GLN A 222 11.71 -2.45 33.16
C GLN A 222 10.94 -3.79 33.09
N LYS A 223 10.32 -4.22 34.20
CA LYS A 223 9.61 -5.50 34.31
C LYS A 223 8.35 -5.33 35.16
N ILE A 224 7.19 -5.73 34.61
CA ILE A 224 5.90 -5.55 35.30
C ILE A 224 5.05 -6.81 35.24
N PRO A 225 4.54 -7.32 36.38
CA PRO A 225 3.62 -8.44 36.39
C PRO A 225 2.40 -8.22 35.47
N SER A 226 2.03 -9.23 34.69
CA SER A 226 0.96 -9.11 33.69
C SER A 226 -0.41 -8.77 34.28
N ASN A 227 -0.67 -9.13 35.54
CA ASN A 227 -1.89 -8.77 36.25
C ASN A 227 -1.90 -7.32 36.77
N LYS A 228 -0.75 -6.62 36.75
CA LYS A 228 -0.61 -5.24 37.27
C LYS A 228 -0.39 -4.18 36.20
N ILE A 229 0.03 -4.57 34.99
CA ILE A 229 0.42 -3.62 33.94
C ILE A 229 -0.69 -2.63 33.59
N ASN A 230 -1.93 -3.10 33.42
CA ASN A 230 -3.06 -2.26 33.03
C ASN A 230 -3.29 -1.15 34.06
N LYS A 231 -3.35 -1.52 35.34
CA LYS A 231 -3.60 -0.58 36.43
C LYS A 231 -2.46 0.41 36.61
N ARG A 232 -1.21 -0.08 36.61
CA ARG A 232 -0.03 0.78 36.76
C ARG A 232 0.14 1.75 35.60
N PHE A 233 -0.09 1.30 34.37
CA PHE A 233 0.01 2.18 33.21
C PHE A 233 -1.13 3.20 33.17
N GLU A 234 -2.35 2.78 33.55
CA GLU A 234 -3.48 3.69 33.72
C GLU A 234 -3.14 4.82 34.69
N GLU A 235 -2.64 4.49 35.89
CA GLU A 235 -2.20 5.46 36.91
C GLU A 235 -1.08 6.38 36.40
N TYR A 236 -0.10 5.83 35.69
CA TYR A 236 1.02 6.61 35.13
C TYR A 236 0.56 7.60 34.04
N SER A 237 -0.47 7.25 33.27
CA SER A 237 -0.89 8.02 32.10
C SER A 237 -1.81 9.22 32.40
N ILE A 238 -2.26 9.39 33.65
CA ILE A 238 -3.28 10.38 34.02
C ILE A 238 -2.82 11.81 33.72
N ASP A 239 -1.63 12.17 34.18
CA ASP A 239 -1.12 13.54 34.04
C ASP A 239 -0.85 13.87 32.57
N ALA A 240 -0.25 12.92 31.84
CA ALA A 240 -0.01 13.06 30.41
C ALA A 240 -1.32 13.14 29.60
N GLY A 241 -2.41 12.52 30.08
CA GLY A 241 -3.72 12.55 29.45
C GLY A 241 -4.30 13.96 29.29
N GLN A 242 -3.85 14.95 30.08
CA GLN A 242 -4.22 16.35 29.90
C GLN A 242 -3.76 16.90 28.54
N GLY A 243 -2.64 16.40 28.00
CA GLY A 243 -2.14 16.78 26.68
C GLY A 243 -3.10 16.49 25.53
N ILE A 244 -3.99 15.49 25.68
CA ILE A 244 -5.04 15.17 24.68
C ILE A 244 -6.10 16.27 24.62
N LEU A 245 -6.35 16.99 25.72
CA LEU A 245 -7.41 18.00 25.76
C LEU A 245 -7.11 19.19 24.82
N SER A 246 -5.84 19.38 24.45
CA SER A 246 -5.42 20.37 23.45
C SER A 246 -5.63 19.94 22.00
N TYR A 247 -5.99 18.68 21.77
CA TYR A 247 -6.11 18.09 20.43
C TYR A 247 -7.52 18.27 19.84
N LEU A 248 -7.60 18.40 18.51
CA LEU A 248 -8.88 18.48 17.76
C LEU A 248 -9.84 17.31 18.06
N ASN A 249 -9.31 16.14 18.44
CA ASN A 249 -10.12 14.98 18.78
C ASN A 249 -9.67 14.37 20.11
N THR A 250 -10.48 14.58 21.15
CA THR A 250 -10.19 14.17 22.53
C THR A 250 -10.61 12.73 22.86
N LYS A 251 -11.06 11.93 21.88
CA LYS A 251 -11.46 10.54 22.12
C LYS A 251 -10.25 9.63 22.37
N GLY A 252 -10.47 8.54 23.10
CA GLY A 252 -9.43 7.54 23.41
C GLY A 252 -8.63 7.81 24.69
N ILE A 253 -9.08 8.76 25.53
CA ILE A 253 -8.46 9.08 26.83
C ILE A 253 -8.51 7.86 27.76
N ILE A 254 -7.36 7.53 28.37
CA ILE A 254 -7.25 6.59 29.48
C ILE A 254 -7.75 7.31 30.75
N LYS A 255 -8.65 6.67 31.50
CA LYS A 255 -9.27 7.23 32.71
C LYS A 255 -9.09 6.28 33.87
N LEU A 256 -8.92 6.80 35.08
CA LEU A 256 -8.78 5.96 36.26
C LEU A 256 -10.03 5.05 36.44
N THR A 257 -9.79 3.76 36.59
CA THR A 257 -10.77 2.72 36.86
C THR A 257 -10.30 1.83 38.00
N LYS A 258 -11.19 1.00 38.57
CA LYS A 258 -10.82 0.07 39.64
C LYS A 258 -9.81 -0.99 39.18
N THR A 259 -9.89 -1.42 37.92
CA THR A 259 -9.16 -2.60 37.41
C THR A 259 -8.08 -2.29 36.37
N GLY A 260 -7.94 -1.03 35.93
CA GLY A 260 -7.04 -0.68 34.83
C GLY A 260 -7.64 -0.90 33.43
N ILE A 261 -8.95 -1.19 33.33
CA ILE A 261 -9.59 -1.62 32.08
C ILE A 261 -9.56 -0.55 30.99
N SER A 262 -9.32 0.72 31.34
CA SER A 262 -9.21 1.79 30.33
C SER A 262 -7.89 1.76 29.57
N ALA A 263 -6.80 1.29 30.19
CA ALA A 263 -5.47 1.15 29.59
C ALA A 263 -5.29 -0.19 28.84
N GLN A 264 -6.07 -1.21 29.18
CA GLN A 264 -6.00 -2.54 28.57
C GLN A 264 -6.00 -2.53 27.02
N PRO A 265 -6.82 -1.72 26.32
CA PRO A 265 -6.77 -1.62 24.86
C PRO A 265 -5.39 -1.24 24.31
N TYR A 266 -4.69 -0.31 24.97
CA TYR A 266 -3.36 0.13 24.56
C TYR A 266 -2.27 -0.89 24.89
N ILE A 267 -2.38 -1.57 26.04
CA ILE A 267 -1.48 -2.68 26.38
C ILE A 267 -1.64 -3.85 25.40
N THR A 268 -2.87 -4.14 24.98
CA THR A 268 -3.16 -5.18 23.98
C THR A 268 -2.57 -4.80 22.63
N LEU A 269 -2.84 -3.57 22.16
CA LEU A 269 -2.27 -3.02 20.92
C LEU A 269 -0.73 -3.08 20.96
N ALA A 270 -0.11 -2.67 22.05
CA ALA A 270 1.35 -2.70 22.20
C ALA A 270 1.91 -4.14 22.11
N GLY A 271 1.17 -5.14 22.60
CA GLY A 271 1.56 -6.54 22.44
C GLY A 271 1.46 -7.03 21.00
N GLU A 272 0.37 -6.70 20.30
CA GLU A 272 0.16 -7.07 18.89
C GLU A 272 1.15 -6.40 17.94
N LEU A 273 1.61 -5.18 18.27
CA LEU A 273 2.62 -4.44 17.50
C LEU A 273 4.06 -4.83 17.88
N GLU A 274 4.26 -5.85 18.73
CA GLU A 274 5.56 -6.25 19.29
C GLU A 274 6.32 -5.11 20.02
N TRP A 275 5.60 -4.07 20.42
CA TRP A 275 6.13 -2.94 21.19
C TRP A 275 6.49 -3.39 22.61
N ILE A 276 5.68 -4.28 23.18
CA ILE A 276 5.97 -5.01 24.42
C ILE A 276 5.99 -6.50 24.16
N SER A 277 6.70 -7.25 25.00
CA SER A 277 6.74 -8.71 24.97
C SER A 277 6.35 -9.28 26.33
N LYS A 278 5.68 -10.44 26.31
CA LYS A 278 5.33 -11.17 27.53
C LYS A 278 6.25 -12.36 27.70
N VAL A 279 7.03 -12.36 28.78
CA VAL A 279 7.91 -13.47 29.16
C VAL A 279 7.42 -14.02 30.50
N HIS A 280 6.95 -15.27 30.50
CA HIS A 280 6.21 -15.87 31.61
C HIS A 280 5.00 -15.01 32.04
N ARG A 281 4.99 -14.51 33.28
CA ARG A 281 3.92 -13.69 33.87
C ARG A 281 4.30 -12.21 33.94
N VAL A 282 5.27 -11.77 33.13
CA VAL A 282 5.84 -10.42 33.20
C VAL A 282 5.85 -9.80 31.80
N ASN A 283 5.47 -8.54 31.72
CA ASN A 283 5.63 -7.72 30.51
C ASN A 283 6.95 -6.98 30.58
N ILE A 284 7.64 -6.94 29.45
CA ILE A 284 8.92 -6.28 29.24
C ILE A 284 8.91 -5.50 27.92
N PRO A 285 9.83 -4.53 27.74
CA PRO A 285 10.02 -3.87 26.45
C PRO A 285 10.35 -4.86 25.34
N GLY A 286 9.64 -4.72 24.21
CA GLY A 286 9.96 -5.44 22.99
C GLY A 286 11.27 -4.94 22.37
N LYS A 287 11.77 -5.67 21.35
CA LYS A 287 13.00 -5.31 20.65
C LYS A 287 12.92 -3.90 20.03
N LEU A 288 11.79 -3.59 19.41
CA LEU A 288 11.53 -2.29 18.77
C LEU A 288 11.52 -1.15 19.78
N MET A 289 10.81 -1.29 20.90
CA MET A 289 10.75 -0.28 21.95
C MET A 289 12.14 0.02 22.53
N LYS A 290 12.99 -1.01 22.72
CA LYS A 290 14.37 -0.80 23.20
C LYS A 290 15.19 0.05 22.23
N VAL A 291 15.09 -0.21 20.92
CA VAL A 291 15.78 0.60 19.91
C VAL A 291 15.25 2.04 19.92
N TYR A 292 13.93 2.20 19.95
CA TYR A 292 13.28 3.51 20.04
C TYR A 292 13.75 4.30 21.27
N GLN A 293 13.77 3.68 22.46
CA GLN A 293 14.20 4.33 23.70
C GLN A 293 15.66 4.83 23.61
N VAL A 294 16.56 4.02 23.04
CA VAL A 294 17.96 4.41 22.85
C VAL A 294 18.05 5.60 21.89
N LEU A 295 17.42 5.52 20.72
CA LEU A 295 17.45 6.61 19.73
C LEU A 295 16.83 7.90 20.28
N LYS A 296 15.69 7.81 20.98
CA LYS A 296 15.03 8.97 21.60
C LYS A 296 15.97 9.66 22.60
N SER A 297 16.72 8.89 23.39
CA SER A 297 17.70 9.45 24.33
C SER A 297 18.91 10.11 23.65
N GLN A 298 19.27 9.68 22.44
CA GLN A 298 20.40 10.25 21.68
C GLN A 298 20.03 11.46 20.81
N LEU A 299 18.75 11.61 20.48
CA LEU A 299 18.25 12.68 19.60
C LEU A 299 17.78 13.93 20.37
N ASP A 300 17.68 13.86 21.70
CA ASP A 300 17.30 14.99 22.58
C ASP A 300 15.97 15.69 22.22
N GLU A 301 15.05 14.96 21.57
CA GLU A 301 13.72 15.46 21.23
C GLU A 301 12.84 15.58 22.49
N LYS A 302 12.84 16.77 23.09
CA LYS A 302 12.02 17.10 24.27
C LYS A 302 10.65 17.63 23.87
N GLU A 303 9.85 16.81 23.21
CA GLU A 303 8.43 17.15 23.12
C GLU A 303 7.73 16.88 24.45
N SER A 304 7.14 17.92 25.02
CA SER A 304 6.51 17.85 26.35
C SER A 304 5.22 17.05 26.32
N ASN A 305 4.53 17.05 25.17
CA ASN A 305 3.24 16.39 25.01
C ASN A 305 3.38 15.18 24.08
N PRO A 306 3.19 13.95 24.59
CA PRO A 306 3.41 12.70 23.86
C PRO A 306 2.40 12.46 22.72
N PHE A 307 1.35 13.27 22.61
CA PHE A 307 0.36 13.18 21.55
C PHE A 307 0.75 13.99 20.31
N TYR A 308 1.72 14.90 20.41
CA TYR A 308 2.36 15.49 19.23
C TYR A 308 3.54 14.60 18.83
N LEU A 309 3.31 13.70 17.88
CA LEU A 309 4.33 12.77 17.41
C LEU A 309 5.47 13.53 16.74
N SER A 310 6.68 13.37 17.28
CA SER A 310 7.93 13.83 16.67
C SER A 310 8.23 13.12 15.35
N GLU A 311 9.27 13.55 14.64
CA GLU A 311 9.72 12.86 13.42
C GLU A 311 10.10 11.40 13.71
N LEU A 312 10.84 11.14 14.79
CA LEU A 312 11.19 9.79 15.22
C LEU A 312 9.95 8.95 15.54
N ASP A 313 8.95 9.52 16.21
CA ASP A 313 7.71 8.81 16.56
C ASP A 313 6.95 8.41 15.30
N ARG A 314 6.80 9.35 14.35
CA ARG A 314 6.16 9.07 13.06
C ARG A 314 6.94 8.00 12.29
N LEU A 315 8.27 8.08 12.27
CA LEU A 315 9.15 7.12 11.61
C LEU A 315 8.99 5.70 12.17
N PHE A 316 8.88 5.53 13.48
CA PHE A 316 8.67 4.21 14.06
C PHE A 316 7.25 3.70 13.85
N PHE A 317 6.24 4.51 14.20
CA PHE A 317 4.87 4.02 14.22
C PHE A 317 4.29 3.82 12.82
N LEU A 318 4.70 4.60 11.81
CA LEU A 318 4.28 4.34 10.44
C LEU A 318 4.83 2.98 9.95
N GLU A 319 6.12 2.65 10.19
CA GLU A 319 6.67 1.35 9.79
C GLU A 319 5.95 0.20 10.49
N VAL A 320 5.77 0.34 11.80
CA VAL A 320 5.14 -0.68 12.64
C VAL A 320 3.71 -0.94 12.22
N LEU A 321 2.94 0.11 11.94
CA LEU A 321 1.56 -0.01 11.49
C LEU A 321 1.47 -0.59 10.08
N LEU A 322 2.30 -0.13 9.15
CA LEU A 322 2.34 -0.69 7.80
C LEU A 322 2.75 -2.16 7.84
N LYS A 323 3.72 -2.57 8.65
CA LYS A 323 4.14 -3.97 8.76
C LYS A 323 3.02 -4.87 9.29
N ASN A 324 2.32 -4.43 10.34
CA ASN A 324 1.40 -5.31 11.08
C ASN A 324 -0.06 -5.22 10.62
N ASP A 325 -0.44 -4.15 9.91
CA ASP A 325 -1.83 -3.84 9.60
C ASP A 325 -2.04 -3.27 8.18
N PHE A 326 -1.11 -3.55 7.28
CA PHE A 326 -1.08 -3.03 5.91
C PHE A 326 -2.41 -3.13 5.18
N PHE A 327 -3.04 -4.31 5.24
CA PHE A 327 -4.21 -4.63 4.44
C PHE A 327 -5.37 -3.69 4.75
N TYR A 328 -5.59 -3.36 6.02
CA TYR A 328 -6.65 -2.43 6.40
C TYR A 328 -6.24 -0.98 6.18
N LEU A 329 -4.98 -0.62 6.46
CA LEU A 329 -4.51 0.75 6.26
C LEU A 329 -4.50 1.15 4.78
N SER A 330 -3.95 0.30 3.91
CA SER A 330 -3.92 0.52 2.46
C SER A 330 -5.34 0.66 1.88
N SER A 331 -6.28 -0.21 2.27
CA SER A 331 -7.68 -0.09 1.86
C SER A 331 -8.37 1.19 2.36
N ILE A 332 -8.07 1.66 3.58
CA ILE A 332 -8.59 2.96 4.06
C ILE A 332 -8.01 4.09 3.20
N LEU A 333 -6.69 4.10 2.97
CA LEU A 333 -6.04 5.13 2.16
C LEU A 333 -6.60 5.15 0.73
N GLU A 334 -6.84 3.98 0.15
CA GLU A 334 -7.46 3.81 -1.17
C GLU A 334 -8.85 4.42 -1.23
N LEU A 335 -9.76 4.04 -0.31
CA LEU A 335 -11.12 4.57 -0.26
C LEU A 335 -11.13 6.10 -0.04
N LEU A 336 -10.23 6.62 0.80
CA LEU A 336 -10.08 8.05 1.00
C LEU A 336 -9.52 8.77 -0.23
N PHE A 337 -8.59 8.14 -0.96
CA PHE A 337 -8.00 8.72 -2.17
C PHE A 337 -9.02 8.83 -3.30
N VAL A 338 -9.81 7.76 -3.54
CA VAL A 338 -10.79 7.72 -4.63
C VAL A 338 -12.06 8.50 -4.34
N SER A 339 -12.22 9.01 -3.11
CA SER A 339 -13.29 9.94 -2.73
C SER A 339 -12.86 11.38 -3.07
N SER A 340 -13.53 12.03 -4.02
CA SER A 340 -13.14 13.36 -4.52
C SER A 340 -13.14 14.45 -3.44
N ASP A 341 -14.21 14.52 -2.64
CA ASP A 341 -14.53 15.64 -1.75
C ASP A 341 -14.45 15.28 -0.26
N GLY A 342 -13.72 14.20 0.05
CA GLY A 342 -13.65 13.60 1.36
C GLY A 342 -14.73 12.55 1.57
N CYS A 343 -14.41 11.59 2.41
CA CYS A 343 -15.26 10.44 2.66
C CYS A 343 -15.98 10.60 3.99
N SER A 344 -17.29 10.35 4.05
CA SER A 344 -17.99 10.29 5.33
C SER A 344 -17.67 8.99 6.07
N TYR A 345 -17.82 8.99 7.39
CA TYR A 345 -17.71 7.75 8.16
C TYR A 345 -18.71 6.68 7.70
N GLN A 346 -19.93 7.12 7.40
CA GLN A 346 -21.01 6.24 6.95
C GLN A 346 -20.63 5.54 5.63
N HIS A 347 -20.08 6.28 4.67
CA HIS A 347 -19.61 5.69 3.41
C HIS A 347 -18.48 4.68 3.62
N LEU A 348 -17.48 5.01 4.45
CA LEU A 348 -16.42 4.05 4.81
C LEU A 348 -17.01 2.78 5.40
N ARG A 349 -17.96 2.90 6.33
CA ARG A 349 -18.60 1.76 6.97
C ARG A 349 -19.33 0.88 5.94
N ASP A 350 -20.03 1.49 5.00
CA ASP A 350 -20.86 0.76 4.04
C ASP A 350 -20.02 0.10 2.92
N SER A 351 -18.85 0.67 2.59
CA SER A 351 -18.02 0.16 1.48
C SER A 351 -16.83 -0.70 1.92
N PHE A 352 -16.32 -0.55 3.15
CA PHE A 352 -15.05 -1.15 3.55
C PHE A 352 -15.04 -2.68 3.55
N GLN A 353 -16.08 -3.33 4.09
CA GLN A 353 -16.12 -4.80 4.15
C GLN A 353 -16.13 -5.42 2.75
N VAL A 354 -16.98 -4.91 1.86
CA VAL A 354 -17.08 -5.36 0.46
C VAL A 354 -15.76 -5.14 -0.26
N HIS A 355 -15.13 -3.98 -0.05
CA HIS A 355 -13.83 -3.65 -0.61
C HIS A 355 -12.74 -4.67 -0.21
N LEU A 356 -12.65 -5.00 1.08
CA LEU A 356 -11.68 -6.00 1.58
C LEU A 356 -11.93 -7.40 1.00
N ILE A 357 -13.20 -7.82 0.91
CA ILE A 357 -13.57 -9.13 0.36
C ILE A 357 -13.18 -9.22 -1.12
N ASN A 358 -13.45 -8.18 -1.90
CA ASN A 358 -13.06 -8.11 -3.31
C ASN A 358 -11.55 -8.22 -3.49
N ARG A 359 -10.77 -7.46 -2.70
CA ARG A 359 -9.31 -7.54 -2.71
C ARG A 359 -8.79 -8.94 -2.37
N LEU A 360 -9.40 -9.63 -1.41
CA LEU A 360 -9.04 -11.01 -1.07
C LEU A 360 -9.39 -11.99 -2.20
N ASN A 361 -10.54 -11.81 -2.86
CA ASN A 361 -10.93 -12.65 -4.00
C ASN A 361 -9.93 -12.52 -5.15
N ASP A 362 -9.51 -11.29 -5.48
CA ASP A 362 -8.54 -11.04 -6.54
C ASP A 362 -7.20 -11.71 -6.22
N ASN A 363 -6.72 -11.56 -4.98
CA ASN A 363 -5.47 -12.19 -4.53
C ASN A 363 -5.56 -13.73 -4.51
N ILE A 364 -6.70 -14.30 -4.13
CA ILE A 364 -6.90 -15.76 -4.18
C ILE A 364 -6.81 -16.26 -5.61
N ARG A 365 -7.43 -15.56 -6.57
CA ARG A 365 -7.37 -15.91 -8.00
C ARG A 365 -5.95 -15.83 -8.55
N GLU A 366 -5.21 -14.78 -8.21
CA GLU A 366 -3.81 -14.61 -8.60
C GLU A 366 -2.94 -15.76 -8.08
N VAL A 367 -3.03 -16.08 -6.79
CA VAL A 367 -2.27 -17.17 -6.15
C VAL A 367 -2.63 -18.54 -6.75
N GLN A 368 -3.89 -18.74 -7.14
CA GLN A 368 -4.33 -19.95 -7.85
C GLN A 368 -3.71 -20.05 -9.24
N PHE A 369 -3.68 -18.95 -9.99
CA PHE A 369 -3.07 -18.88 -11.31
C PHE A 369 -1.55 -19.13 -11.27
N GLU A 370 -0.86 -18.62 -10.26
CA GLU A 370 0.58 -18.83 -10.03
C GLU A 370 0.94 -20.27 -9.57
N GLY A 371 -0.03 -21.17 -9.38
CA GLY A 371 0.22 -22.54 -8.93
C GLY A 371 0.82 -22.65 -7.52
N LYS A 372 0.61 -21.65 -6.66
CA LYS A 372 1.18 -21.60 -5.30
C LYS A 372 0.51 -22.59 -4.35
N SER A 373 1.18 -22.85 -3.21
CA SER A 373 0.76 -23.83 -2.20
C SER A 373 -0.69 -23.64 -1.71
N SER A 374 -1.42 -24.76 -1.59
CA SER A 374 -2.75 -24.84 -0.97
C SER A 374 -2.82 -24.27 0.46
N LYS A 375 -1.69 -24.15 1.17
CA LYS A 375 -1.61 -23.51 2.50
C LYS A 375 -1.88 -22.00 2.42
N VAL A 376 -1.32 -21.31 1.43
CA VAL A 376 -1.48 -19.87 1.22
C VAL A 376 -2.94 -19.54 0.93
N ILE A 377 -3.54 -20.27 -0.02
CA ILE A 377 -4.95 -20.11 -0.39
C ILE A 377 -5.86 -20.32 0.82
N ARG A 378 -5.63 -21.38 1.62
CA ARG A 378 -6.40 -21.64 2.84
C ARG A 378 -6.27 -20.51 3.87
N ASN A 379 -5.09 -19.91 4.02
CA ASN A 379 -4.90 -18.78 4.93
C ASN A 379 -5.69 -17.55 4.47
N LEU A 380 -5.64 -17.20 3.17
CA LEU A 380 -6.42 -16.10 2.61
C LEU A 380 -7.94 -16.34 2.75
N GLN A 381 -8.40 -17.57 2.47
CA GLN A 381 -9.80 -17.96 2.66
C GLN A 381 -10.24 -17.85 4.13
N ARG A 382 -9.39 -18.22 5.09
CA ARG A 382 -9.71 -18.04 6.52
C ARG A 382 -9.90 -16.58 6.88
N VAL A 383 -9.05 -15.69 6.37
CA VAL A 383 -9.18 -14.24 6.58
C VAL A 383 -10.46 -13.71 5.95
N LYS A 384 -10.74 -14.10 4.69
CA LYS A 384 -11.97 -13.76 3.98
C LYS A 384 -13.22 -14.18 4.76
N ASN A 385 -13.30 -15.47 5.13
CA ASN A 385 -14.45 -16.02 5.88
C ASN A 385 -14.65 -15.30 7.22
N ARG A 386 -13.57 -14.88 7.89
CA ARG A 386 -13.66 -14.09 9.13
C ARG A 386 -14.29 -12.72 8.87
N ILE A 387 -13.91 -12.05 7.78
CA ILE A 387 -14.44 -10.73 7.41
C ILE A 387 -15.90 -10.82 6.97
N GLU A 388 -16.27 -11.84 6.20
CA GLU A 388 -17.66 -12.10 5.78
C GLU A 388 -18.59 -12.33 6.97
N LYS A 389 -18.08 -12.98 8.03
CA LYS A 389 -18.83 -13.34 9.23
C LYS A 389 -18.81 -12.27 10.33
N TRP A 390 -18.45 -11.02 10.03
CA TRP A 390 -18.54 -9.95 11.02
C TRP A 390 -19.98 -9.79 11.51
N GLU A 391 -20.25 -10.22 12.74
CA GLU A 391 -21.55 -10.05 13.39
C GLU A 391 -21.75 -8.57 13.72
N LYS A 392 -22.92 -8.01 13.34
CA LYS A 392 -23.23 -6.57 13.50
C LYS A 392 -22.10 -5.71 12.91
N PRO A 393 -21.85 -5.79 11.59
CA PRO A 393 -20.76 -5.08 10.91
C PRO A 393 -20.69 -3.61 11.31
N GLU A 394 -21.84 -2.96 11.53
CA GLU A 394 -21.92 -1.57 11.94
C GLU A 394 -21.21 -1.25 13.26
N LYS A 395 -21.27 -2.18 14.24
CA LYS A 395 -20.56 -2.03 15.52
C LYS A 395 -19.11 -2.46 15.38
N TYR A 396 -18.87 -3.61 14.74
CA TYR A 396 -17.52 -4.15 14.58
C TYR A 396 -16.62 -3.19 13.78
N LEU A 397 -17.14 -2.59 12.71
CA LEU A 397 -16.42 -1.61 11.90
C LEU A 397 -16.04 -0.35 12.69
N GLU A 398 -16.75 0.01 13.75
CA GLU A 398 -16.28 1.06 14.65
C GLU A 398 -14.98 0.66 15.35
N HIS A 399 -14.88 -0.58 15.80
CA HIS A 399 -13.66 -1.11 16.41
C HIS A 399 -12.50 -1.22 15.42
N VAL A 400 -12.77 -1.28 14.11
CA VAL A 400 -11.76 -1.39 13.05
C VAL A 400 -11.36 -0.01 12.49
N LEU A 401 -12.33 0.76 11.97
CA LEU A 401 -12.09 2.00 11.24
C LEU A 401 -11.64 3.14 12.15
N MET A 402 -12.32 3.35 13.29
CA MET A 402 -12.05 4.52 14.14
C MET A 402 -10.63 4.54 14.70
N PRO A 403 -10.07 3.46 15.27
CA PRO A 403 -8.68 3.45 15.72
C PRO A 403 -7.72 3.81 14.59
N ARG A 404 -7.85 3.18 13.42
CA ARG A 404 -6.97 3.40 12.26
C ARG A 404 -7.05 4.81 11.72
N LEU A 405 -8.24 5.37 11.57
CA LEU A 405 -8.41 6.77 11.14
C LEU A 405 -7.77 7.74 12.14
N ASN A 406 -7.79 7.43 13.44
CA ASN A 406 -7.12 8.24 14.45
C ASN A 406 -5.60 8.03 14.47
N TRP A 407 -5.09 6.82 14.22
CA TRP A 407 -3.66 6.57 14.05
C TRP A 407 -3.11 7.31 12.83
N LEU A 408 -3.81 7.25 11.70
CA LEU A 408 -3.46 7.99 10.49
C LEU A 408 -3.54 9.51 10.72
N PHE A 409 -4.46 9.98 11.55
CA PHE A 409 -4.50 11.38 11.95
C PHE A 409 -3.33 11.79 12.83
N ASP A 410 -2.98 10.99 13.86
CA ASP A 410 -1.80 11.24 14.70
C ASP A 410 -0.50 11.27 13.86
N LEU A 411 -0.45 10.48 12.77
CA LEU A 411 0.65 10.47 11.80
C LEU A 411 0.60 11.62 10.76
N ASN A 412 -0.39 12.52 10.82
CA ASN A 412 -0.62 13.57 9.82
C ASN A 412 -0.85 13.04 8.39
N ILE A 413 -1.45 11.86 8.25
CA ILE A 413 -1.80 11.23 6.98
C ILE A 413 -3.27 11.49 6.60
N VAL A 414 -4.14 11.57 7.60
CA VAL A 414 -5.57 11.88 7.44
C VAL A 414 -5.90 13.12 8.24
N GLU A 415 -6.78 13.96 7.69
CA GLU A 415 -7.38 15.09 8.38
C GLU A 415 -8.90 14.92 8.50
N PHE A 416 -9.49 15.62 9.47
CA PHE A 416 -10.93 15.65 9.67
C PHE A 416 -11.45 17.05 9.36
N SER A 417 -12.53 17.12 8.60
CA SER A 417 -13.30 18.35 8.40
C SER A 417 -14.76 18.11 8.77
N GLN A 418 -15.47 19.16 9.17
CA GLN A 418 -16.92 19.12 9.32
C GLN A 418 -17.57 19.94 8.21
N VAL A 419 -18.47 19.31 7.45
CA VAL A 419 -19.31 19.96 6.45
C VAL A 419 -20.75 19.58 6.76
N ASN A 420 -21.62 20.58 6.98
CA ASN A 420 -23.04 20.34 7.28
C ASN A 420 -23.28 19.35 8.44
N LYS A 421 -22.49 19.46 9.53
CA LYS A 421 -22.50 18.56 10.70
C LYS A 421 -22.08 17.11 10.42
N VAL A 422 -21.64 16.79 9.20
CA VAL A 422 -21.07 15.49 8.83
C VAL A 422 -19.55 15.56 8.95
N GLN A 423 -18.95 14.62 9.67
CA GLN A 423 -17.51 14.47 9.71
C GLN A 423 -17.02 13.79 8.43
N LEU A 424 -16.14 14.49 7.71
CA LEU A 424 -15.49 14.01 6.49
C LEU A 424 -14.00 13.77 6.77
N PHE A 425 -13.50 12.67 6.23
CA PHE A 425 -12.10 12.23 6.28
C PHE A 425 -11.45 12.52 4.94
N LYS A 426 -10.27 13.12 4.95
CA LYS A 426 -9.49 13.43 3.74
C LYS A 426 -8.03 13.05 3.95
N LEU A 427 -7.36 12.67 2.87
CA LEU A 427 -5.91 12.54 2.88
C LEU A 427 -5.26 13.93 2.89
N THR A 428 -4.30 14.12 3.80
CA THR A 428 -3.41 15.28 3.79
C THR A 428 -2.46 15.21 2.57
N SER A 429 -1.58 16.21 2.41
CA SER A 429 -0.50 16.13 1.41
C SER A 429 0.41 14.91 1.65
N SER A 430 0.83 14.68 2.90
CA SER A 430 1.59 13.50 3.30
C SER A 430 0.81 12.21 3.07
N GLY A 431 -0.50 12.18 3.33
CA GLY A 431 -1.31 10.99 3.03
C GLY A 431 -1.42 10.66 1.55
N LYS A 432 -1.53 11.69 0.69
CA LYS A 432 -1.48 11.50 -0.77
C LYS A 432 -0.12 10.98 -1.23
N LYS A 433 0.99 11.53 -0.70
CA LYS A 433 2.36 11.06 -0.96
C LYS A 433 2.56 9.60 -0.50
N LEU A 434 1.98 9.21 0.64
CA LEU A 434 2.05 7.83 1.13
C LEU A 434 1.28 6.86 0.21
N PHE A 435 0.04 7.22 -0.15
CA PHE A 435 -0.75 6.40 -1.08
C PHE A 435 -0.10 6.29 -2.46
N GLN A 436 0.53 7.36 -2.94
CA GLN A 436 1.35 7.34 -4.16
C GLN A 436 2.51 6.34 -4.07
N ASN A 437 3.22 6.27 -2.94
CA ASN A 437 4.26 5.25 -2.75
C ASN A 437 3.69 3.83 -2.74
N ILE A 438 2.50 3.62 -2.14
CA ILE A 438 1.81 2.33 -2.22
C ILE A 438 1.48 1.98 -3.69
N CYS A 439 1.07 2.95 -4.51
CA CYS A 439 0.88 2.74 -5.95
C CYS A 439 2.19 2.34 -6.65
N PHE A 440 3.32 2.96 -6.28
CA PHE A 440 4.62 2.56 -6.81
C PHE A 440 5.03 1.14 -6.38
N TRP A 441 4.62 0.68 -5.20
CA TRP A 441 4.81 -0.71 -4.79
C TRP A 441 4.01 -1.68 -5.67
N ILE A 442 2.78 -1.30 -6.03
CA ILE A 442 1.95 -2.05 -6.99
C ILE A 442 2.65 -2.11 -8.36
N ASP A 443 3.25 -0.99 -8.82
CA ASP A 443 3.99 -0.95 -10.09
C ASP A 443 5.26 -1.80 -10.09
N VAL A 444 6.00 -1.83 -8.98
CA VAL A 444 7.16 -2.71 -8.81
C VAL A 444 6.74 -4.19 -8.79
N ASN A 445 5.55 -4.50 -8.26
CA ASN A 445 5.04 -5.86 -8.16
C ASN A 445 4.24 -6.30 -9.40
N PHE A 446 3.87 -5.38 -10.28
CA PHE A 446 2.91 -5.58 -11.37
C PHE A 446 1.57 -6.17 -10.91
N GLY A 447 1.11 -5.76 -9.72
CA GLY A 447 -0.07 -6.33 -9.08
C GLY A 447 -0.25 -5.85 -7.65
N PHE A 448 -1.46 -5.98 -7.11
CA PHE A 448 -1.76 -5.50 -5.76
C PHE A 448 -0.89 -6.15 -4.69
N VAL A 449 -0.40 -5.33 -3.77
CA VAL A 449 0.40 -5.79 -2.62
C VAL A 449 -0.55 -6.07 -1.46
N ILE A 450 -0.46 -7.25 -0.85
CA ILE A 450 -1.19 -7.60 0.39
C ILE A 450 -0.31 -7.69 1.63
N ASN A 451 1.00 -7.86 1.42
CA ASN A 451 2.00 -7.92 2.47
C ASN A 451 3.18 -7.03 2.06
N PRO A 452 3.52 -6.01 2.85
CA PRO A 452 4.52 -5.04 2.47
C PRO A 452 5.93 -5.39 2.98
N ASP A 453 6.16 -6.56 3.60
CA ASP A 453 7.41 -6.88 4.30
C ASP A 453 8.67 -6.55 3.48
N GLU A 454 8.75 -7.03 2.23
CA GLU A 454 9.92 -6.77 1.38
C GLU A 454 9.98 -5.34 0.87
N PHE A 455 8.85 -4.68 0.67
CA PHE A 455 8.80 -3.25 0.34
C PHE A 455 9.32 -2.40 1.49
N LEU A 456 8.91 -2.70 2.72
CA LEU A 456 9.37 -1.98 3.91
C LEU A 456 10.88 -2.18 4.11
N LYS A 457 11.38 -3.42 3.99
CA LYS A 457 12.82 -3.68 4.13
C LYS A 457 13.66 -2.94 3.10
N ARG A 458 13.15 -2.67 1.90
CA ARG A 458 13.90 -2.02 0.81
C ARG A 458 13.72 -0.51 0.78
N PHE A 459 12.48 -0.05 0.92
CA PHE A 459 12.09 1.31 0.54
C PHE A 459 11.53 2.13 1.70
N TYR A 460 11.38 1.58 2.90
CA TYR A 460 10.65 2.29 3.95
C TYR A 460 11.23 3.67 4.26
N ILE A 461 12.55 3.80 4.43
CA ILE A 461 13.17 5.09 4.75
C ILE A 461 13.00 6.09 3.60
N HIS A 462 13.22 5.66 2.36
CA HIS A 462 12.94 6.51 1.19
C HIS A 462 11.47 6.90 1.06
N THR A 463 10.56 5.99 1.41
CA THR A 463 9.11 6.24 1.44
C THR A 463 8.81 7.30 2.50
N PHE A 464 9.31 7.12 3.72
CA PHE A 464 9.12 8.06 4.82
C PHE A 464 9.66 9.45 4.47
N ASP A 465 10.89 9.52 3.96
CA ASP A 465 11.51 10.76 3.50
C ASP A 465 10.64 11.44 2.43
N SER A 466 10.18 10.70 1.41
CA SER A 466 9.32 11.27 0.37
C SER A 466 7.96 11.78 0.90
N VAL A 467 7.47 11.23 2.02
CA VAL A 467 6.16 11.57 2.62
C VAL A 467 6.25 12.81 3.51
N TYR A 468 7.32 12.93 4.30
CA TYR A 468 7.45 13.95 5.34
C TYR A 468 8.52 15.00 5.08
N SER A 469 9.47 14.76 4.17
CA SER A 469 10.46 15.75 3.75
C SER A 469 9.93 16.55 2.55
N ASP A 470 10.01 17.88 2.65
CA ASP A 470 9.72 18.80 1.53
C ASP A 470 10.98 19.14 0.73
N VAL A 471 12.16 18.85 1.29
CA VAL A 471 13.44 18.98 0.61
C VAL A 471 13.73 17.65 -0.07
N ASN A 472 13.91 17.66 -1.39
CA ASN A 472 14.59 16.56 -2.07
C ASN A 472 16.01 16.51 -1.50
N ARG A 473 16.23 15.75 -0.43
CA ARG A 473 17.54 15.53 0.16
C ARG A 473 18.33 14.73 -0.87
N ILE A 474 19.13 15.43 -1.67
CA ILE A 474 20.05 14.79 -2.61
C ILE A 474 21.18 14.22 -1.77
N ASP A 475 21.15 12.92 -1.54
CA ASP A 475 22.26 12.21 -0.91
C ASP A 475 23.42 12.14 -1.91
N ASN A 476 24.46 12.95 -1.65
CA ASN A 476 25.70 12.94 -2.42
C ASN A 476 26.74 11.98 -1.84
N SER A 477 26.39 11.23 -0.78
CA SER A 477 27.34 10.34 -0.12
C SER A 477 27.68 9.17 -1.03
N SER A 478 28.97 8.86 -1.09
CA SER A 478 29.46 7.67 -1.76
C SER A 478 28.98 6.41 -1.04
N LYS A 479 28.87 5.29 -1.77
CA LYS A 479 28.54 3.99 -1.17
C LYS A 479 29.51 3.60 -0.06
N GLU A 480 30.78 4.00 -0.17
CA GLU A 480 31.82 3.73 0.82
C GLU A 480 31.58 4.51 2.13
N GLU A 481 31.26 5.80 2.04
CA GLU A 481 30.92 6.63 3.21
C GLU A 481 29.70 6.08 3.96
N VAL A 482 28.65 5.70 3.23
CA VAL A 482 27.47 5.05 3.80
C VAL A 482 27.86 3.73 4.48
N GLY A 483 28.71 2.91 3.85
CA GLY A 483 29.22 1.66 4.41
C GLY A 483 30.02 1.85 5.70
N ASN A 484 30.85 2.89 5.77
CA ASN A 484 31.62 3.24 6.97
C ASN A 484 30.70 3.65 8.13
N LYS A 485 29.66 4.44 7.84
CA LYS A 485 28.63 4.81 8.83
C LYS A 485 27.83 3.62 9.32
N ILE A 486 27.49 2.68 8.43
CA ILE A 486 26.86 1.41 8.82
C ILE A 486 27.74 0.67 9.82
N ASN A 487 29.05 0.55 9.55
CA ASN A 487 29.99 -0.14 10.44
C ASN A 487 30.09 0.54 11.81
N GLU A 488 30.18 1.87 11.82
CA GLU A 488 30.20 2.70 13.04
C GLU A 488 28.98 2.39 13.93
N TYR A 489 27.78 2.51 13.39
CA TYR A 489 26.53 2.35 14.15
C TYR A 489 26.20 0.91 14.51
N ILE A 490 26.57 -0.06 13.67
CA ILE A 490 26.53 -1.47 14.07
C ILE A 490 27.49 -1.69 15.23
N GLY A 491 28.71 -1.14 15.19
CA GLY A 491 29.70 -1.21 16.26
C GLY A 491 29.22 -0.61 17.58
N GLU A 492 28.51 0.51 17.51
CA GLU A 492 27.89 1.20 18.66
C GLU A 492 26.73 0.40 19.26
N SER A 493 25.96 -0.31 18.45
CA SER A 493 24.80 -1.11 18.89
C SER A 493 25.16 -2.15 19.97
N PHE A 494 26.42 -2.62 20.01
CA PHE A 494 26.95 -3.54 21.03
C PHE A 494 26.98 -2.95 22.44
N SER A 495 27.04 -1.62 22.57
CA SER A 495 26.98 -0.94 23.85
C SER A 495 25.57 -0.94 24.43
N TYR A 496 24.53 -0.97 23.57
CA TYR A 496 23.13 -0.81 23.95
C TYR A 496 22.33 -2.11 23.99
N PHE A 497 22.60 -3.06 23.09
CA PHE A 497 21.78 -4.25 22.89
C PHE A 497 22.52 -5.55 23.21
N LYS A 498 23.27 -5.56 24.33
CA LYS A 498 24.06 -6.70 24.78
C LYS A 498 23.19 -7.94 24.96
N THR A 499 23.66 -9.07 24.42
CA THR A 499 23.07 -10.39 24.68
C THR A 499 23.83 -11.09 25.80
N LEU A 500 23.36 -12.28 26.21
CA LEU A 500 24.07 -13.13 27.17
C LEU A 500 25.41 -13.63 26.62
N ALA A 501 25.53 -13.76 25.29
CA ALA A 501 26.78 -14.12 24.65
C ALA A 501 27.66 -12.87 24.49
N PRO A 502 28.95 -12.94 24.86
CA PRO A 502 29.86 -11.81 24.72
C PRO A 502 29.99 -11.41 23.25
N ASN A 503 30.20 -10.11 23.00
CA ASN A 503 30.44 -9.56 21.67
C ASN A 503 29.37 -9.93 20.64
N ARG A 504 28.11 -10.10 21.07
CA ARG A 504 26.98 -10.46 20.22
C ARG A 504 25.76 -9.59 20.50
N VAL A 505 25.12 -9.15 19.43
CA VAL A 505 23.84 -8.40 19.43
C VAL A 505 22.81 -9.11 18.57
N THR A 506 21.54 -8.87 18.87
CA THR A 506 20.42 -9.30 18.02
C THR A 506 20.48 -8.53 16.70
N ALA A 507 20.43 -9.24 15.56
CA ALA A 507 20.56 -8.61 14.25
C ALA A 507 19.45 -7.58 13.99
N SER A 508 18.19 -7.93 14.27
CA SER A 508 17.06 -7.00 14.11
C SER A 508 17.24 -5.69 14.89
N GLN A 509 17.70 -5.75 16.13
CA GLN A 509 17.91 -4.54 16.94
C GLN A 509 19.04 -3.67 16.40
N ALA A 510 20.17 -4.28 16.05
CA ALA A 510 21.32 -3.57 15.50
C ALA A 510 21.00 -2.93 14.14
N ILE A 511 20.35 -3.66 13.24
CA ILE A 511 19.99 -3.16 11.91
C ILE A 511 18.95 -2.03 12.00
N ILE A 512 17.91 -2.19 12.82
CA ILE A 512 16.88 -1.14 13.00
C ILE A 512 17.49 0.11 13.65
N PHE A 513 18.37 -0.06 14.64
CA PHE A 513 19.11 1.04 15.25
C PHE A 513 19.92 1.80 14.20
N THR A 514 20.77 1.11 13.44
CA THR A 514 21.60 1.70 12.39
C THR A 514 20.75 2.39 11.33
N LYS A 515 19.70 1.72 10.83
CA LYS A 515 18.78 2.24 9.80
C LYS A 515 18.19 3.60 10.17
N TYR A 516 17.63 3.70 11.37
CA TYR A 516 17.00 4.94 11.81
C TYR A 516 18.01 5.99 12.25
N LYS A 517 19.15 5.58 12.82
CA LYS A 517 20.20 6.53 13.19
C LYS A 517 20.80 7.22 11.97
N LEU A 518 21.10 6.46 10.90
CA LEU A 518 21.54 7.00 9.60
C LEU A 518 20.58 8.08 9.09
N TYR A 519 19.28 7.81 9.14
CA TYR A 519 18.27 8.75 8.68
C TYR A 519 18.15 9.99 9.60
N CYS A 520 18.08 9.80 10.92
CA CYS A 520 17.84 10.89 11.86
C CYS A 520 19.08 11.76 12.15
N LYS A 521 20.30 11.20 12.10
CA LYS A 521 21.56 11.92 12.39
C LYS A 521 22.30 12.37 11.14
N ASP A 522 22.43 11.49 10.15
CA ASP A 522 23.22 11.77 8.94
C ASP A 522 22.34 12.14 7.73
N HIS A 523 21.01 12.10 7.86
CA HIS A 523 20.05 12.32 6.78
C HIS A 523 20.20 11.34 5.59
N LEU A 524 20.72 10.14 5.86
CA LEU A 524 20.94 9.11 4.86
C LEU A 524 19.72 8.18 4.77
N SER A 525 19.10 8.14 3.59
CA SER A 525 17.97 7.26 3.33
C SER A 525 18.45 5.87 2.93
N VAL A 526 18.51 4.95 3.88
CA VAL A 526 19.03 3.59 3.66
C VAL A 526 18.02 2.53 4.09
N GLY A 527 17.67 1.61 3.19
CA GLY A 527 16.79 0.48 3.50
C GLY A 527 17.48 -0.61 4.33
N GLN A 528 16.70 -1.40 5.08
CA GLN A 528 17.21 -2.57 5.81
C GLN A 528 17.95 -3.57 4.91
N ARG A 529 17.45 -3.85 3.70
CA ARG A 529 18.12 -4.77 2.75
C ARG A 529 19.52 -4.29 2.36
N PHE A 530 19.73 -2.99 2.27
CA PHE A 530 21.06 -2.44 1.97
C PHE A 530 22.05 -2.74 3.10
N ILE A 531 21.62 -2.55 4.36
CA ILE A 531 22.44 -2.84 5.54
C ILE A 531 22.73 -4.34 5.65
N GLU A 532 21.72 -5.20 5.41
CA GLU A 532 21.90 -6.65 5.39
C GLU A 532 22.93 -7.09 4.34
N ASN A 533 22.84 -6.57 3.11
CA ASN A 533 23.79 -6.89 2.05
C ASN A 533 25.20 -6.42 2.40
N HIS A 534 25.35 -5.19 2.91
CA HIS A 534 26.65 -4.67 3.37
C HIS A 534 27.27 -5.56 4.46
N LEU A 535 26.47 -6.03 5.43
CA LEU A 535 26.93 -6.94 6.47
C LEU A 535 27.35 -8.32 5.92
N MET A 536 26.70 -8.79 4.86
CA MET A 536 27.02 -10.06 4.21
C MET A 536 28.27 -9.98 3.34
N GLU A 537 28.46 -8.88 2.62
CA GLU A 537 29.43 -8.77 1.52
C GLU A 537 30.68 -7.97 1.90
N ASN A 538 30.56 -6.97 2.79
CA ASN A 538 31.60 -5.95 2.99
C ASN A 538 32.19 -5.91 4.40
N THR A 539 31.61 -6.61 5.38
CA THR A 539 32.06 -6.52 6.78
C THR A 539 32.59 -7.83 7.36
N GLN A 540 32.88 -8.83 6.54
CA GLN A 540 33.27 -10.17 7.00
C GLN A 540 34.56 -10.18 7.85
N ALA A 541 35.40 -9.16 7.75
CA ALA A 541 36.59 -8.98 8.58
C ALA A 541 36.30 -8.37 9.97
N ILE A 542 35.13 -7.75 10.16
CA ILE A 542 34.75 -7.00 11.36
C ILE A 542 33.64 -7.73 12.13
N PHE A 543 32.65 -8.26 11.39
CA PHE A 543 31.44 -8.84 11.94
C PHE A 543 31.12 -10.19 11.30
N VAL A 544 30.61 -11.11 12.13
CA VAL A 544 29.89 -12.31 11.68
C VAL A 544 28.40 -12.02 11.72
N TYR A 545 27.76 -11.94 10.56
CA TYR A 545 26.31 -11.84 10.44
C TYR A 545 25.71 -13.20 10.10
N LYS A 546 24.73 -13.65 10.89
CA LYS A 546 24.02 -14.92 10.65
C LYS A 546 22.53 -14.77 10.89
N PHE A 547 21.74 -14.97 9.83
CA PHE A 547 20.29 -15.10 9.91
C PHE A 547 19.89 -16.52 10.30
N GLN A 548 18.85 -16.67 11.13
CA GLN A 548 18.31 -17.95 11.57
C GLN A 548 16.81 -17.98 11.27
N GLU A 549 16.45 -18.70 10.22
CA GLU A 549 15.06 -18.78 9.72
C GLU A 549 14.06 -19.19 10.80
N GLN A 550 14.44 -20.15 11.67
CA GLN A 550 13.61 -20.64 12.78
C GLN A 550 13.14 -19.54 13.76
N TYR A 551 13.90 -18.45 13.89
CA TYR A 551 13.57 -17.32 14.78
C TYR A 551 13.12 -16.09 13.99
N ASN A 552 13.13 -16.16 12.66
CA ASN A 552 12.94 -15.02 11.76
C ASN A 552 13.79 -13.80 12.19
N ASP A 553 15.00 -14.08 12.70
CA ASP A 553 15.97 -13.11 13.23
C ASP A 553 17.35 -13.77 13.22
N GLY A 554 18.37 -13.03 13.63
CA GLY A 554 19.74 -13.51 13.64
C GLY A 554 20.57 -12.82 14.70
N TYR A 555 21.88 -12.88 14.49
CA TYR A 555 22.83 -12.16 15.32
C TYR A 555 23.95 -11.54 14.49
N ILE A 556 24.55 -10.52 15.08
CA ILE A 556 25.81 -9.94 14.63
C ILE A 556 26.81 -10.13 15.78
N GLN A 557 27.98 -10.66 15.46
CA GLN A 557 29.06 -10.88 16.42
C GLN A 557 30.32 -10.14 15.97
N LYS A 558 30.99 -9.42 16.88
CA LYS A 558 32.31 -8.83 16.59
C LYS A 558 33.35 -9.95 16.50
N ILE A 559 34.17 -9.90 15.46
CA ILE A 559 35.37 -10.72 15.36
C ILE A 559 36.40 -10.03 16.26
N ASN A 560 36.81 -10.70 17.34
CA ASN A 560 37.82 -10.13 18.24
C ASN A 560 39.10 -9.88 17.43
N GLN A 561 39.57 -8.63 17.45
CA GLN A 561 40.99 -8.33 17.29
C GLN A 561 41.68 -8.47 18.65
#